data_AF-A0A7V6CDU7-F1
#
_entry.id   AF-A0A7V6CDU7-F1
#
_cell.length_a   1.000
_cell.length_b   1.000
_cell.length_c   1.000
_cell.angle_alpha   90.00
_cell.angle_beta   90.00
_cell.angle_gamma   90.00
#
_symmetry.space_group_name_H-M   'P 1'
#
loop_
_entity.id
_entity.type
_entity.pdbx_description
1 polymer ?
#
loop_
_entity_poly.entity_id
_entity_poly.type
_entity_poly.pdbx_seq_one_letter_code
_entity_poly.pdbx_strand_id
1 'polypeptide(L)'
;MIKNKNKNLKILKELFWDYKWNSVLKKLDSPFVIARVLEIGNKEQVKALEKAIGVKKIKDFLKKYENLLSKQSLNFWKLCYGIKSKRITERA
;
A
#
# COMPACT_ATOMS: atom_id res chain seq x y z
N MET A 1 -2.81 -23.72 -11.33
CA MET A 1 -2.97 -23.90 -9.87
C MET A 1 -3.05 -22.53 -9.17
N ILE A 2 -4.25 -22.03 -8.84
CA ILE A 2 -4.45 -20.72 -8.17
C ILE A 2 -5.22 -20.96 -6.86
N LYS A 3 -4.63 -21.65 -5.89
CA LYS A 3 -5.26 -21.89 -4.57
C LYS A 3 -4.57 -21.14 -3.41
N ASN A 4 -3.40 -20.52 -3.62
CA ASN A 4 -2.60 -19.92 -2.53
C ASN A 4 -2.66 -18.39 -2.40
N LYS A 5 -3.30 -17.64 -3.30
CA LYS A 5 -3.35 -16.16 -3.21
C LYS A 5 -4.13 -15.66 -1.98
N ASN A 6 -5.15 -16.38 -1.54
CA ASN A 6 -6.10 -15.89 -0.53
C ASN A 6 -5.70 -16.15 0.92
N LYS A 7 -4.83 -17.13 1.20
CA LYS A 7 -4.50 -17.48 2.59
C LYS A 7 -3.72 -16.35 3.28
N ASN A 8 -2.87 -15.66 2.52
CA ASN A 8 -2.03 -14.58 3.03
C ASN A 8 -2.75 -13.22 3.10
N LEU A 9 -3.93 -13.06 2.49
CA LEU A 9 -4.67 -11.79 2.53
C LEU A 9 -5.52 -11.63 3.78
N LYS A 10 -5.82 -12.71 4.50
CA LYS A 10 -6.61 -12.66 5.74
C LYS A 10 -5.95 -11.78 6.80
N ILE A 11 -4.61 -11.67 6.81
CA ILE A 11 -3.88 -10.81 7.74
C ILE A 11 -4.19 -9.33 7.54
N LEU A 12 -4.72 -8.91 6.39
CA LEU A 12 -5.14 -7.53 6.16
C LEU A 12 -6.50 -7.22 6.80
N LYS A 13 -7.29 -8.24 7.19
CA LYS A 13 -8.67 -8.05 7.64
C LYS A 13 -8.75 -7.15 8.88
N GLU A 14 -7.76 -7.20 9.76
CA GLU A 14 -7.68 -6.33 10.95
C GLU A 14 -7.58 -4.84 10.61
N LEU A 15 -6.96 -4.49 9.47
CA LEU A 15 -6.84 -3.10 9.01
C LEU A 15 -8.17 -2.53 8.48
N PHE A 16 -9.16 -3.40 8.23
CA PHE A 16 -10.46 -3.06 7.63
C PHE A 16 -11.62 -3.58 8.46
N TRP A 17 -11.50 -3.53 9.79
CA TRP A 17 -12.54 -3.97 10.73
C TRP A 17 -13.88 -3.26 10.51
N ASP A 18 -13.84 -2.04 9.96
CA ASP A 18 -14.96 -1.16 9.62
C ASP A 18 -15.58 -1.44 8.23
N TYR A 19 -15.03 -2.38 7.44
CA TYR A 19 -15.53 -2.69 6.09
C TYR A 19 -15.89 -4.17 5.89
N LYS A 20 -16.85 -4.41 4.98
CA LYS A 20 -17.12 -5.76 4.47
C LYS A 20 -15.88 -6.30 3.77
N TRP A 21 -15.28 -7.35 4.32
CA TRP A 21 -14.04 -7.95 3.80
C TRP A 21 -14.10 -8.33 2.30
N ASN A 22 -15.24 -8.84 1.83
CA ASN A 22 -15.43 -9.16 0.42
C ASN A 22 -15.34 -7.93 -0.50
N SER A 23 -15.73 -6.74 -0.02
CA SER A 23 -15.59 -5.50 -0.77
C SER A 23 -14.13 -5.06 -0.89
N VAL A 24 -13.34 -5.25 0.18
CA VAL A 24 -11.90 -4.98 0.19
C VAL A 24 -11.18 -5.89 -0.81
N LEU A 25 -11.47 -7.20 -0.79
CA LEU A 25 -10.87 -8.17 -1.71
C LEU A 25 -11.13 -7.84 -3.18
N LYS A 26 -12.33 -7.36 -3.51
CA LYS A 26 -12.68 -6.94 -4.88
C LYS A 26 -11.96 -5.66 -5.33
N LYS A 27 -11.41 -4.88 -4.40
CA LYS A 27 -10.82 -3.55 -4.62
C LYS A 27 -9.41 -3.43 -4.04
N LEU A 28 -8.63 -4.52 -4.04
CA LEU A 28 -7.30 -4.57 -3.43
C LEU A 28 -6.32 -3.53 -3.99
N ASP A 29 -6.46 -3.16 -5.26
CA ASP A 29 -5.63 -2.16 -5.92
C ASP A 29 -6.24 -0.75 -5.88
N SER A 30 -7.33 -0.55 -5.14
CA SER A 30 -7.88 0.78 -4.94
C SER A 30 -6.91 1.63 -4.11
N PRO A 31 -6.83 2.95 -4.40
CA PRO A 31 -5.97 3.85 -3.63
C PRO A 31 -6.25 3.81 -2.13
N PHE A 32 -7.51 3.65 -1.74
CA PHE A 32 -7.90 3.52 -0.33
C PHE A 32 -7.28 2.29 0.35
N VAL A 33 -7.38 1.11 -0.28
CA VAL A 33 -6.83 -0.13 0.31
C VAL A 33 -5.31 -0.05 0.39
N ILE A 34 -4.65 0.44 -0.66
CA ILE A 34 -3.20 0.61 -0.67
C ILE A 34 -2.78 1.62 0.42
N ALA A 35 -3.42 2.79 0.49
CA ALA A 35 -3.13 3.81 1.48
C ALA A 35 -3.24 3.27 2.90
N ARG A 36 -4.35 2.59 3.22
CA ARG A 36 -4.58 2.05 4.57
C ARG A 36 -3.54 1.00 4.97
N VAL A 37 -3.16 0.11 4.06
CA VAL A 37 -2.09 -0.87 4.34
C VAL A 37 -0.73 -0.20 4.51
N LEU A 38 -0.41 0.81 3.71
CA LEU A 38 0.87 1.52 3.83
C LEU A 38 0.93 2.46 5.04
N GLU A 39 -0.20 3.00 5.50
CA GLU A 39 -0.25 3.95 6.62
C GLU A 39 -0.18 3.25 7.98
N ILE A 40 -0.89 2.13 8.15
CA ILE A 40 -1.05 1.48 9.46
C ILE A 40 -0.71 -0.02 9.46
N GLY A 41 -0.37 -0.60 8.30
CA GLY A 41 -0.02 -2.01 8.21
C GLY A 41 1.43 -2.31 8.61
N ASN A 42 1.65 -3.51 9.11
CA ASN A 42 2.98 -4.04 9.40
C ASN A 42 3.67 -4.59 8.14
N LYS A 43 4.95 -4.96 8.29
CA LYS A 43 5.79 -5.48 7.19
C LYS A 43 5.18 -6.68 6.48
N GLU A 44 4.54 -7.59 7.20
CA GLU A 44 3.95 -8.81 6.62
C GLU A 44 2.69 -8.50 5.82
N GLN A 45 1.87 -7.59 6.33
CA GLN A 45 0.67 -7.08 5.65
C GLN A 45 1.04 -6.36 4.36
N VAL A 46 2.04 -5.48 4.38
CA VAL A 46 2.52 -4.80 3.17
C VAL A 46 3.05 -5.80 2.15
N LYS A 47 3.84 -6.80 2.58
CA LYS A 47 4.30 -7.88 1.70
C LYS A 47 3.15 -8.72 1.12
N ALA A 48 2.10 -8.97 1.89
CA ALA A 48 0.94 -9.70 1.40
C ALA A 48 0.18 -8.90 0.33
N LEU A 49 -0.01 -7.59 0.54
CA LEU A 49 -0.59 -6.70 -0.46
C LEU A 49 0.28 -6.66 -1.72
N GLU A 50 1.59 -6.45 -1.58
CA GLU A 50 2.55 -6.39 -2.70
C GLU A 50 2.51 -7.67 -3.54
N LYS A 51 2.48 -8.85 -2.90
CA LYS A 51 2.33 -10.14 -3.62
C LYS A 51 1.01 -10.26 -4.37
N ALA A 52 -0.05 -9.60 -3.89
CA ALA A 52 -1.39 -9.69 -4.49
C ALA A 52 -1.58 -8.73 -5.67
N ILE A 53 -1.14 -7.47 -5.54
CA ILE A 53 -1.38 -6.42 -6.53
C ILE A 53 -0.15 -6.10 -7.39
N GLY A 54 1.03 -6.55 -6.98
CA GLY A 54 2.32 -6.32 -7.63
C GLY A 54 2.98 -5.00 -7.22
N VAL A 55 4.31 -5.01 -7.13
CA VAL A 55 5.13 -3.84 -6.77
C VAL A 55 4.89 -2.63 -7.67
N LYS A 56 4.60 -2.85 -8.96
CA LYS A 56 4.32 -1.76 -9.92
C LYS A 56 3.13 -0.91 -9.48
N LYS A 57 2.04 -1.54 -9.04
CA LYS A 57 0.82 -0.82 -8.59
C LYS A 57 1.10 0.02 -7.33
N ILE A 58 1.92 -0.49 -6.42
CA ILE A 58 2.35 0.28 -5.23
C ILE A 58 3.21 1.48 -5.65
N LYS A 59 4.17 1.29 -6.56
CA LYS A 59 4.99 2.40 -7.08
C LYS A 59 4.16 3.45 -7.80
N ASP A 60 3.17 3.04 -8.59
CA ASP A 60 2.27 3.95 -9.29
C ASP A 60 1.37 4.69 -8.29
N PHE A 61 0.92 4.02 -7.22
CA PHE A 61 0.20 4.66 -6.13
C PHE A 61 1.03 5.76 -5.45
N LEU A 62 2.27 5.45 -5.08
CA LEU A 62 3.18 6.39 -4.40
C LEU A 62 3.57 7.62 -5.25
N LYS A 63 3.36 7.56 -6.57
CA LYS A 63 3.56 8.71 -7.49
C LYS A 63 2.28 9.52 -7.71
N LYS A 64 1.12 8.87 -7.69
CA LYS A 64 -0.16 9.48 -8.10
C LYS A 64 -1.01 9.98 -6.92
N TYR A 65 -0.91 9.32 -5.76
CA TYR A 65 -1.78 9.55 -4.61
C TYR A 65 -0.99 9.95 -3.36
N GLU A 66 -0.04 10.87 -3.52
CA GLU A 66 0.85 11.32 -2.44
C GLU A 66 0.09 11.92 -1.25
N ASN A 67 -1.09 12.50 -1.49
CA ASN A 67 -1.96 13.11 -0.50
C ASN A 67 -2.78 12.11 0.35
N LEU A 68 -2.76 10.82 0.02
CA LEU A 68 -3.47 9.78 0.79
C LEU A 68 -2.62 9.15 1.89
N LEU A 69 -1.35 9.54 2.00
CA LEU A 69 -0.45 9.12 3.07
C LEU A 69 0.00 10.33 3.88
N SER A 70 0.36 10.10 5.14
CA SER A 70 1.12 11.11 5.88
C SER A 70 2.47 11.34 5.18
N LYS A 71 3.06 12.52 5.35
CA LYS A 71 4.39 12.84 4.80
C LYS A 71 5.46 11.83 5.24
N GLN A 72 5.35 11.35 6.49
CA GLN A 72 6.26 10.35 7.05
C GLN A 72 6.14 9.01 6.32
N SER A 73 4.91 8.46 6.23
CA SER A 73 4.64 7.20 5.53
C SER A 73 5.03 7.28 4.06
N LEU A 74 4.67 8.37 3.37
CA LEU A 74 5.03 8.59 1.97
C LEU A 74 6.55 8.56 1.76
N ASN A 75 7.30 9.29 2.57
CA ASN A 75 8.76 9.36 2.44
C ASN A 75 9.42 8.01 2.73
N PHE A 76 8.97 7.32 3.78
CA PHE A 76 9.44 5.98 4.12
C PHE A 76 9.25 5.01 2.95
N TRP A 77 8.03 4.95 2.40
CA TRP A 77 7.75 4.02 1.31
C TRP A 77 8.41 4.42 -0.01
N LYS A 78 8.51 5.70 -0.34
CA LYS A 78 9.30 6.16 -1.49
C LYS A 78 10.76 5.70 -1.37
N LEU A 79 11.35 5.77 -0.18
CA LEU A 79 12.69 5.25 0.09
C LEU A 79 12.76 3.73 -0.12
N CYS A 80 11.87 2.96 0.52
CA CYS A 80 11.84 1.49 0.39
C CYS A 80 11.66 1.02 -1.06
N TYR A 81 10.87 1.73 -1.86
CA TYR A 81 10.59 1.37 -3.25
C TYR A 81 11.53 2.03 -4.27
N GLY A 82 12.54 2.80 -3.82
CA GLY A 82 13.52 3.46 -4.67
C GLY A 82 12.92 4.52 -5.59
N ILE A 83 11.85 5.19 -5.15
CA ILE A 83 11.21 6.29 -5.89
C ILE A 83 11.94 7.58 -5.54
N LYS A 84 12.61 8.16 -6.54
CA LYS A 84 13.26 9.47 -6.38
C LYS A 84 12.20 10.51 -6.03
N SER A 85 12.31 11.09 -4.83
CA SER A 85 11.55 12.30 -4.52
C SER A 85 12.06 13.44 -5.41
N LYS A 86 11.15 14.28 -5.92
CA LYS A 86 11.56 15.57 -6.50
C LYS A 86 12.22 16.33 -5.36
N ARG A 87 13.54 16.50 -5.41
CA ARG A 87 14.28 17.35 -4.47
C ARG A 87 13.58 18.71 -4.46
N ILE A 88 13.06 19.13 -3.31
CA ILE A 88 12.76 20.54 -3.09
C ILE A 88 14.13 21.18 -2.89
N THR A 89 14.67 21.76 -3.96
CA THR A 89 15.76 22.73 -3.85
C THR A 89 15.16 24.00 -3.25
N GLU A 90 15.08 24.05 -1.93
CA GLU A 90 15.06 25.31 -1.19
C GLU A 90 16.27 25.26 -0.26
N ARG A 91 17.39 25.74 -0.81
CA ARG A 91 18.40 26.41 0.01
C ARG A 91 18.07 27.89 -0.09
N ALA A 92 17.52 28.43 0.98
CA ALA A 92 17.64 29.85 1.33
C ALA A 92 18.36 29.89 2.67
#